data_AF-A0A7Z9BZF2-F1
#
_entry.id   AF-A0A7Z9BZF2-F1
#
_cell.length_a   1.000
_cell.length_b   1.000
_cell.length_c   1.000
_cell.angle_alpha   90.00
_cell.angle_beta   90.00
_cell.angle_gamma   90.00
#
_symmetry.space_group_name_H-M   'P 1'
#
loop_
_entity.id
_entity.type
_entity.pdbx_description
1 polymer ?
#
loop_
_entity_poly.entity_id
_entity_poly.type
_entity_poly.pdbx_seq_one_letter_code
_entity_poly.pdbx_strand_id
1 'polypeptide(L)'
;MFGKLEGQEFIVEQEKLEMIKQHIADNFYDYHPNKMMIKRLELALNGHKKISGADASFYFHELREAELMEQGLIYNEAHKQALKDYEVSPFSVYHPDVIRACPDEFNKNWERAWGIT
;
A
#
# COMPACT_ATOMS: atom_id res chain seq x y z
N MET A 1 -6.18 -0.36 -12.87
CA MET A 1 -4.97 -0.67 -12.08
C MET A 1 -5.33 -0.92 -10.62
N PHE A 2 -6.38 -0.25 -10.14
CA PHE A 2 -6.77 -0.21 -8.74
C PHE A 2 -7.99 -1.09 -8.39
N GLY A 3 -8.39 -2.01 -9.30
CA GLY A 3 -9.48 -2.94 -9.05
C GLY A 3 -10.77 -2.27 -8.60
N LYS A 4 -11.31 -2.74 -7.47
CA LYS A 4 -12.51 -2.18 -6.84
C LYS A 4 -12.33 -0.75 -6.33
N LEU A 5 -11.10 -0.28 -6.14
CA LEU A 5 -10.79 1.07 -5.64
C LEU A 5 -10.71 2.13 -6.76
N GLU A 6 -10.80 1.71 -8.03
CA GLU A 6 -10.68 2.59 -9.19
C GLU A 6 -11.73 3.73 -9.16
N GLY A 7 -11.26 4.97 -9.31
CA GLY A 7 -12.11 6.17 -9.32
C GLY A 7 -12.70 6.57 -7.96
N GLN A 8 -12.36 5.86 -6.88
CA GLN A 8 -12.85 6.17 -5.53
C GLN A 8 -11.85 7.00 -4.73
N GLU A 9 -12.37 7.71 -3.73
CA GLU A 9 -11.59 8.50 -2.79
C GLU A 9 -11.95 8.14 -1.35
N PHE A 10 -10.95 8.09 -0.47
CA PHE A 10 -11.10 7.62 0.89
C PHE A 10 -10.41 8.55 1.88
N ILE A 11 -10.87 8.53 3.14
CA ILE A 11 -10.20 9.21 4.24
C ILE A 11 -9.35 8.17 4.98
N VAL A 12 -8.09 8.52 5.27
CA VAL A 12 -7.25 7.73 6.17
C VAL A 12 -7.80 7.87 7.59
N GLU A 13 -7.98 6.75 8.27
CA GLU A 13 -8.39 6.74 9.68
C GLU A 13 -7.16 6.48 10.54
N GLN A 14 -7.02 7.23 11.64
CA GLN A 14 -5.86 7.15 12.53
C GLN A 14 -5.63 5.73 13.04
N GLU A 15 -6.69 5.05 13.50
CA GLU A 15 -6.60 3.68 14.04
C GLU A 15 -6.08 2.67 13.00
N LYS A 16 -6.60 2.75 11.77
CA LYS A 16 -6.20 1.88 10.65
C LYS A 16 -4.77 2.17 10.20
N LEU A 17 -4.35 3.44 10.22
CA LEU A 17 -2.97 3.79 9.91
C LEU A 17 -1.98 3.23 10.94
N GLU A 18 -2.33 3.23 12.23
CA GLU A 18 -1.48 2.63 13.26
C GLU A 18 -1.41 1.11 13.12
N MET A 19 -2.50 0.43 12.75
CA MET A 19 -2.49 -1.00 12.42
C MET A 19 -1.54 -1.31 11.25
N ILE A 20 -1.59 -0.53 10.18
CA ILE A 20 -0.67 -0.67 9.03
C ILE A 20 0.79 -0.47 9.46
N LYS A 21 1.08 0.55 10.27
CA LYS A 21 2.45 0.80 10.77
C LYS A 21 2.97 -0.37 11.60
N GLN A 22 2.14 -0.92 12.48
CA GLN A 22 2.50 -2.07 13.31
C GLN A 22 2.76 -3.32 12.44
N HIS A 23 1.84 -3.63 11.52
CA HIS A 23 1.99 -4.72 10.56
C HIS A 23 3.31 -4.63 9.78
N ILE A 24 3.64 -3.44 9.27
CA ILE A 24 4.89 -3.22 8.53
C ILE A 24 6.11 -3.40 9.45
N ALA A 25 6.06 -2.89 10.68
CA ALA A 25 7.16 -3.03 11.64
C ALA A 25 7.43 -4.48 12.05
N ASP A 26 6.39 -5.32 12.11
CA ASP A 26 6.50 -6.72 12.50
C ASP A 26 7.01 -7.63 11.38
N ASN A 27 6.67 -7.30 10.12
CA ASN A 27 6.96 -8.17 8.97
C ASN A 27 8.16 -7.73 8.14
N PHE A 28 8.55 -6.46 8.21
CA PHE A 28 9.62 -5.92 7.39
C PHE A 28 10.69 -5.28 8.27
N TYR A 29 11.95 -5.51 7.92
CA TYR A 29 13.04 -4.66 8.40
C TYR A 29 12.85 -3.24 7.84
N ASP A 30 13.73 -2.31 8.21
CA ASP A 30 13.74 -0.92 7.74
C ASP A 30 13.71 -0.80 6.20
N TYR A 31 12.51 -0.86 5.62
CA TYR A 31 12.27 -0.87 4.19
C TYR A 31 11.83 0.52 3.73
N HIS A 32 12.71 1.19 3.00
CA HIS A 32 12.54 2.60 2.65
C HIS A 32 11.24 2.90 1.87
N PRO A 33 10.83 2.08 0.87
CA PRO A 33 9.57 2.31 0.15
C PRO A 33 8.33 2.31 1.05
N ASN A 34 8.26 1.40 2.02
CA ASN A 34 7.16 1.35 2.99
C ASN A 34 7.10 2.62 3.85
N LYS A 35 8.25 3.11 4.32
CA LYS A 35 8.32 4.37 5.05
C LYS A 35 7.81 5.56 4.23
N MET A 36 8.14 5.60 2.94
CA MET A 36 7.64 6.65 2.05
C MET A 36 6.11 6.58 1.88
N MET A 37 5.54 5.39 1.71
CA MET A 37 4.09 5.22 1.61
C MET A 37 3.36 5.57 2.91
N ILE A 38 3.86 5.12 4.07
CA ILE A 38 3.34 5.51 5.39
C ILE A 38 3.32 7.03 5.52
N LYS A 39 4.43 7.71 5.18
CA LYS A 39 4.51 9.18 5.24
C LYS A 39 3.46 9.86 4.36
N ARG A 40 3.14 9.30 3.19
CA ARG A 40 2.08 9.83 2.32
C ARG A 40 0.71 9.72 2.99
N LEU A 41 0.42 8.59 3.64
CA LEU A 41 -0.82 8.40 4.42
C LEU A 41 -0.91 9.34 5.62
N GLU A 42 0.19 9.54 6.35
CA GLU A 42 0.26 10.50 7.47
C GLU A 42 -0.01 11.93 7.02
N LEU A 43 0.57 12.34 5.88
CA LEU A 43 0.32 13.66 5.30
C LEU A 43 -1.15 13.82 4.88
N ALA A 44 -1.77 12.78 4.34
CA ALA A 44 -3.19 12.80 3.98
C ALA A 44 -4.09 12.91 5.23
N LEU A 45 -3.81 12.11 6.26
CA LEU A 45 -4.51 12.14 7.55
C LEU A 45 -4.42 13.52 8.20
N ASN A 46 -3.22 14.05 8.41
CA ASN A 46 -2.99 15.34 9.06
C ASN A 46 -3.56 16.51 8.23
N GLY A 47 -3.51 16.38 6.91
CA GLY A 47 -4.05 17.38 5.98
C GLY A 47 -5.55 17.30 5.75
N HIS A 48 -6.25 16.32 6.34
CA HIS A 48 -7.66 16.00 6.05
C HIS A 48 -7.93 15.84 4.54
N LYS A 49 -6.94 15.31 3.81
CA LYS A 49 -7.02 15.07 2.38
C LYS A 49 -7.48 13.65 2.13
N LYS A 50 -8.31 13.49 1.10
CA LYS A 50 -8.65 12.17 0.61
C LYS A 50 -7.47 11.53 -0.13
N ILE A 51 -7.36 10.21 -0.04
CA ILE A 51 -6.45 9.39 -0.82
C ILE A 51 -7.21 8.66 -1.93
N SER A 52 -6.51 8.35 -3.02
CA SER A 52 -7.01 7.57 -4.14
C SER A 52 -5.83 6.89 -4.86
N GLY A 53 -6.10 6.10 -5.89
CA GLY A 53 -5.05 5.46 -6.70
C GLY A 53 -4.10 4.60 -5.86
N ALA A 54 -2.78 4.80 -6.02
CA ALA A 54 -1.77 3.99 -5.31
C ALA A 54 -1.82 4.16 -3.79
N ASP A 55 -2.14 5.36 -3.29
CA ASP A 55 -2.20 5.59 -1.84
C ASP A 55 -3.37 4.79 -1.22
N ALA A 56 -4.52 4.77 -1.90
CA ALA A 56 -5.65 3.91 -1.51
C ALA A 56 -5.32 2.42 -1.68
N SER A 57 -4.64 2.05 -2.77
CA SER A 57 -4.24 0.65 -3.00
C SER A 57 -3.31 0.14 -1.90
N PHE A 58 -2.30 0.91 -1.51
CA PHE A 58 -1.42 0.56 -0.40
C PHE A 58 -2.17 0.48 0.92
N TYR A 59 -2.94 1.53 1.25
CA TYR A 59 -3.70 1.60 2.50
C TYR A 59 -4.61 0.37 2.71
N PHE A 60 -5.41 0.02 1.71
CA PHE A 60 -6.33 -1.12 1.83
C PHE A 60 -5.63 -2.47 1.70
N HIS A 61 -4.55 -2.57 0.91
CA HIS A 61 -3.75 -3.80 0.83
C HIS A 61 -3.13 -4.15 2.18
N GLU A 62 -2.37 -3.22 2.77
CA GLU A 62 -1.66 -3.44 4.03
C GLU A 62 -2.63 -3.67 5.19
N LEU A 63 -3.72 -2.89 5.26
CA LEU A 63 -4.74 -3.06 6.30
C LEU A 63 -5.35 -4.45 6.23
N ARG A 64 -5.71 -4.90 5.02
CA ARG A 64 -6.34 -6.21 4.85
C ARG A 64 -5.40 -7.36 5.08
N GLU A 65 -4.13 -7.21 4.69
CA GLU A 65 -3.08 -8.17 5.00
C GLU A 65 -2.91 -8.33 6.52
N ALA A 66 -2.85 -7.21 7.26
CA ALA A 66 -2.78 -7.19 8.72
C ALA A 66 -3.97 -7.91 9.37
N GLU A 67 -5.21 -7.58 8.98
CA GLU A 67 -6.43 -8.22 9.50
C GLU A 67 -6.43 -9.75 9.27
N LEU A 68 -5.98 -10.19 8.10
CA LEU A 68 -5.92 -11.61 7.75
C LEU A 68 -4.85 -12.34 8.57
N MET A 69 -3.72 -11.70 8.82
CA MET A 69 -2.68 -12.25 9.69
C MET A 69 -3.13 -12.34 11.15
N GLU A 70 -3.86 -11.35 11.66
CA GLU A 70 -4.50 -11.42 12.98
C GLU A 70 -5.51 -12.58 13.08
N GLN A 71 -6.15 -12.94 11.95
CA GLN A 71 -7.05 -14.09 11.84
C GLN A 71 -6.32 -15.44 11.68
N GLY A 72 -4.98 -15.42 11.70
CA GLY A 72 -4.15 -16.63 11.69
C GLY A 72 -3.65 -17.07 10.32
N LEU A 73 -3.87 -16.29 9.25
CA LEU A 73 -3.23 -16.58 7.96
C LEU A 73 -1.74 -16.25 8.04
N ILE A 74 -0.92 -17.06 7.36
CA ILE A 74 0.49 -16.74 7.19
C ILE A 74 0.65 -15.59 6.16
N TYR A 75 1.72 -14.82 6.30
CA TYR A 75 2.01 -13.65 5.46
C TYR A 75 1.76 -13.88 3.96
N ASN A 76 2.30 -14.94 3.37
CA ASN A 76 2.15 -15.20 1.93
C ASN A 76 0.70 -15.47 1.48
N GLU A 77 -0.13 -16.02 2.36
CA GLU A 77 -1.55 -16.27 2.07
C GLU A 77 -2.35 -14.99 2.26
N ALA A 78 -2.09 -14.25 3.34
CA ALA A 78 -2.66 -12.94 3.60
C ALA A 78 -2.38 -11.97 2.45
N HIS A 79 -1.13 -11.89 1.97
CA HIS A 79 -0.71 -11.04 0.87
C HIS A 79 -1.50 -11.28 -0.42
N LYS A 80 -1.57 -12.56 -0.83
CA LYS A 80 -2.32 -12.95 -2.04
C LYS A 80 -3.81 -12.66 -1.89
N GLN A 81 -4.37 -12.89 -0.71
CA GLN A 81 -5.78 -12.69 -0.45
C GLN A 81 -6.13 -11.20 -0.37
N ALA A 82 -5.29 -10.35 0.22
CA ALA A 82 -5.49 -8.91 0.27
C ALA A 82 -5.51 -8.27 -1.13
N LEU A 83 -4.59 -8.69 -2.02
CA LEU A 83 -4.60 -8.27 -3.42
C LEU A 83 -5.91 -8.69 -4.12
N LYS A 84 -6.37 -9.92 -3.87
CA LYS A 84 -7.59 -10.49 -4.46
C LYS A 84 -8.87 -9.80 -3.95
N ASP A 85 -8.95 -9.49 -2.66
CA ASP A 85 -10.15 -8.90 -2.05
C ASP A 85 -10.51 -7.55 -2.69
N TYR A 86 -9.50 -6.73 -3.00
CA TYR A 86 -9.66 -5.45 -3.68
C TYR A 86 -9.44 -5.48 -5.19
N GLU A 87 -9.03 -6.63 -5.74
CA GLU A 87 -8.69 -6.80 -7.16
C GLU A 87 -7.62 -5.82 -7.66
N VAL A 88 -6.73 -5.37 -6.76
CA VAL A 88 -5.66 -4.42 -7.08
C VAL A 88 -4.49 -5.13 -7.73
N SER A 89 -3.76 -4.40 -8.59
CA SER A 89 -2.52 -4.94 -9.17
C SER A 89 -1.42 -4.99 -8.11
N PRO A 90 -0.56 -6.03 -8.08
CA PRO A 90 0.64 -6.02 -7.25
C PRO A 90 1.57 -4.85 -7.60
N PHE A 91 1.52 -4.31 -8.82
CA PHE A 91 2.30 -3.13 -9.22
C PHE A 91 1.73 -1.80 -8.71
N SER A 92 0.54 -1.80 -8.12
CA SER A 92 -0.17 -0.59 -7.70
C SER A 92 -0.06 -0.27 -6.21
N VAL A 93 0.54 -1.18 -5.42
CA VAL A 93 0.73 -1.01 -3.97
C VAL A 93 1.84 0.00 -3.64
N TYR A 94 2.62 0.48 -4.61
CA TYR A 94 3.53 1.61 -4.42
C TYR A 94 3.20 2.73 -5.40
N HIS A 95 3.27 3.97 -4.91
CA HIS A 95 3.06 5.15 -5.73
C HIS A 95 4.22 5.37 -6.72
N PRO A 96 3.97 5.86 -7.95
CA PRO A 96 5.00 6.22 -8.94
C PRO A 96 6.19 7.01 -8.39
N ASP A 97 5.92 7.99 -7.54
CA ASP A 97 6.96 8.81 -6.92
C ASP A 97 7.89 8.00 -6.00
N VAL A 98 7.34 7.00 -5.29
CA VAL A 98 8.14 6.10 -4.44
C VAL A 98 8.97 5.17 -5.31
N ILE A 99 8.38 4.65 -6.39
CA ILE A 99 9.08 3.81 -7.37
C ILE A 99 10.29 4.55 -7.96
N ARG A 100 10.09 5.79 -8.42
CA ARG A 100 11.18 6.63 -8.96
C ARG A 100 12.23 7.00 -7.92
N ALA A 101 11.83 7.19 -6.66
CA ALA A 101 12.74 7.54 -5.58
C ALA A 101 13.59 6.37 -5.09
N CYS A 102 13.17 5.12 -5.35
CA CYS A 102 13.84 3.91 -4.89
C CYS A 102 14.21 2.98 -6.08
N PRO A 103 15.05 3.43 -7.03
CA PRO A 103 15.33 2.67 -8.25
C PRO A 103 16.04 1.32 -8.01
N ASP A 104 16.73 1.16 -6.88
CA ASP A 104 17.39 -0.09 -6.49
C ASP A 104 16.39 -1.15 -6.00
N GLU A 105 15.18 -0.72 -5.59
CA GLU A 105 14.12 -1.58 -5.05
C GLU A 105 13.12 -2.03 -6.12
N PHE A 106 12.94 -1.20 -7.15
CA PHE A 106 11.91 -1.42 -8.17
C PHE A 106 12.52 -1.63 -9.55
N ASN A 107 12.25 -2.81 -10.13
CA ASN A 107 12.70 -3.11 -11.49
C ASN A 107 11.83 -2.43 -12.56
N LYS A 108 12.27 -2.51 -13.82
CA LYS A 108 11.58 -1.93 -14.99
C LYS A 108 10.13 -2.37 -15.20
N ASN A 109 9.69 -3.48 -14.61
CA ASN A 109 8.29 -3.90 -14.73
C ASN A 109 7.37 -2.98 -13.92
N TRP A 110 7.83 -2.48 -12.76
CA TRP A 110 7.11 -1.48 -11.99
C TRP A 110 6.96 -0.18 -12.77
N GLU A 111 8.05 0.34 -13.34
CA GLU A 111 8.02 1.56 -14.15
C GLU A 111 7.09 1.41 -15.37
N ARG A 112 7.16 0.25 -16.06
CA ARG A 112 6.32 -0.04 -17.21
C ARG A 112 4.84 -0.12 -16.84
N ALA A 113 4.50 -0.76 -15.72
CA ALA A 113 3.11 -0.85 -15.26
C ALA A 113 2.48 0.53 -15.07
N TRP A 114 3.29 1.51 -14.68
CA TRP A 114 2.88 2.90 -14.47
C TRP A 114 3.08 3.82 -15.68
N GLY A 115 3.59 3.32 -16.81
CA GLY A 115 3.86 4.13 -18.00
C GLY A 115 4.90 5.23 -17.78
N ILE A 116 5.86 4.98 -16.88
CA ILE A 116 6.91 5.96 -16.51
C ILE A 116 8.11 5.91 -17.48
N THR A 117 8.13 4.93 -18.38
CA THR A 117 9.21 4.66 -19.35
C THR A 117 8.93 5.22 -20.73
#